data_AF-A0A0J6G5M7-F1
#
_entry.id   AF-A0A0J6G5M7-F1
#
_cell.length_a   1.000
_cell.length_b   1.000
_cell.length_c   1.000
_cell.angle_alpha   90.00
_cell.angle_beta   90.00
_cell.angle_gamma   90.00
#
_symmetry.space_group_name_H-M   'P 1'
#
loop_
_entity.id
_entity.type
_entity.pdbx_description
1 polymer ?
#
loop_
_entity_poly.entity_id
_entity_poly.type
_entity_poly.pdbx_seq_one_letter_code
_entity_poly.pdbx_strand_id
1 'polypeptide(L)'
;MAPPERDAGRNRDYAGSSLSDAVRRVQRSTGGQILGAERVPFDGRDINRVKYMDGRGRVRYMDDPQPGRAAPPRAPRSGEPPEPPRDDHP
;
A
#
# COMPACT_ATOMS: atom_id res chain seq x y z
N MET A 1 13.26 32.00 -10.59
CA MET A 1 12.10 31.08 -10.70
C MET A 1 12.37 29.93 -9.72
N ALA A 2 11.69 29.89 -8.57
CA ALA A 2 11.88 28.84 -7.57
C ALA A 2 11.07 27.58 -7.95
N PRO A 3 11.59 26.36 -7.77
CA PRO A 3 10.84 25.14 -8.07
C PRO A 3 9.71 24.95 -7.04
N PRO A 4 8.63 24.21 -7.39
CA PRO A 4 7.42 24.16 -6.60
C PRO A 4 7.57 23.24 -5.38
N GLU A 5 7.42 23.79 -4.17
CA GLU A 5 7.34 23.02 -2.90
C GLU A 5 6.04 22.19 -2.75
N ARG A 6 5.27 22.01 -3.82
CA ARG A 6 3.95 21.36 -3.83
C ARG A 6 3.99 19.83 -3.82
N ASP A 7 5.19 19.23 -3.82
CA ASP A 7 5.38 17.78 -3.89
C ASP A 7 5.82 17.15 -2.55
N ALA A 8 6.62 17.88 -1.75
CA ALA A 8 7.23 17.35 -0.52
C ALA A 8 6.22 17.03 0.60
N GLY A 9 5.14 17.81 0.70
CA GLY A 9 4.06 17.57 1.68
C GLY A 9 3.30 16.29 1.38
N ARG A 10 2.83 16.16 0.13
CA ARG A 10 2.07 14.98 -0.33
C ARG A 10 2.89 13.70 -0.22
N ASN A 11 4.18 13.73 -0.56
CA ASN A 11 5.04 12.55 -0.49
C ASN A 11 5.14 11.99 0.95
N ARG A 12 5.22 12.85 1.98
CA ARG A 12 5.22 12.40 3.38
C ARG A 12 3.92 11.71 3.77
N ASP A 13 2.78 12.24 3.34
CA ASP A 13 1.46 11.66 3.62
C ASP A 13 1.29 10.31 2.92
N TYR A 14 1.71 10.21 1.66
CA TYR A 14 1.74 8.95 0.91
C TYR A 14 2.69 7.93 1.53
N ALA A 15 3.85 8.36 2.04
CA ALA A 15 4.80 7.46 2.69
C ALA A 15 4.31 6.96 4.06
N GLY A 16 3.61 7.78 4.84
CA GLY A 16 2.95 7.35 6.09
C GLY A 16 1.79 6.38 5.84
N SER A 17 1.00 6.63 4.80
CA SER A 17 -0.05 5.72 4.33
C SER A 17 0.55 4.38 3.84
N SER A 18 1.67 4.44 3.11
CA SER A 18 2.38 3.27 2.60
C SER A 18 2.98 2.41 3.71
N LEU A 19 3.59 3.02 4.74
CA LEU A 19 4.09 2.28 5.91
C LEU A 19 2.94 1.57 6.66
N SER A 20 1.80 2.26 6.79
CA SER A 20 0.60 1.69 7.41
C SER A 20 0.02 0.52 6.61
N ASP A 21 0.04 0.58 5.27
CA ASP A 21 -0.37 -0.53 4.40
C ASP A 21 0.55 -1.74 4.55
N ALA A 22 1.87 -1.51 4.55
CA ALA A 22 2.88 -2.55 4.74
C ALA A 22 2.68 -3.29 6.07
N VAL A 23 2.44 -2.56 7.16
CA VAL A 23 2.16 -3.17 8.48
C VAL A 23 0.91 -4.05 8.42
N ARG A 24 -0.19 -3.55 7.87
CA ARG A 24 -1.44 -4.33 7.74
C ARG A 24 -1.25 -5.59 6.89
N ARG A 25 -0.48 -5.48 5.81
CA ARG A 25 -0.13 -6.61 4.92
C ARG A 25 0.68 -7.67 5.65
N VAL A 26 1.69 -7.27 6.41
CA VAL A 26 2.53 -8.19 7.20
C VAL A 26 1.71 -8.89 8.26
N GLN A 27 0.89 -8.15 9.02
CA GLN A 27 -0.03 -8.73 10.01
C GLN A 27 -0.95 -9.78 9.36
N ARG A 28 -1.56 -9.46 8.22
CA ARG A 28 -2.45 -10.38 7.50
C ARG A 28 -1.72 -11.60 6.93
N SER A 29 -0.54 -11.41 6.36
CA SER A 29 0.21 -12.46 5.66
C SER A 29 0.91 -13.43 6.61
N THR A 30 1.40 -12.92 7.75
CA THR A 30 2.20 -13.72 8.69
C THR A 30 1.39 -14.17 9.89
N GLY A 31 0.30 -13.47 10.23
CA GLY A 31 -0.42 -13.66 11.50
C GLY A 31 0.44 -13.33 12.73
N GLY A 32 1.62 -12.72 12.51
CA GLY A 32 2.62 -12.47 13.54
C GLY A 32 2.43 -11.13 14.26
N GLN A 33 3.05 -11.02 15.43
CA GLN A 33 3.06 -9.76 16.19
C GLN A 33 4.05 -8.78 15.57
N ILE A 34 3.61 -7.53 15.35
CA ILE A 34 4.49 -6.47 14.87
C ILE A 34 5.29 -5.91 16.04
N LEU A 35 6.61 -5.79 15.83
CA LEU A 35 7.55 -5.24 16.82
C LEU A 35 8.04 -3.86 16.43
N GLY A 36 7.99 -3.50 15.15
CA GLY A 36 8.36 -2.18 14.66
C GLY A 36 8.16 -2.05 13.15
N ALA A 37 8.03 -0.82 12.67
CA ALA A 37 7.93 -0.50 11.26
C ALA A 37 8.67 0.81 11.01
N GLU A 38 9.62 0.79 10.09
CA GLU A 38 10.48 1.92 9.78
C GLU A 38 10.71 2.02 8.26
N ARG A 39 11.14 3.20 7.80
CA ARG A 39 11.62 3.37 6.44
C ARG A 39 13.14 3.30 6.44
N VAL A 40 13.69 2.44 5.60
CA VAL A 40 15.14 2.29 5.46
C VAL A 40 15.58 2.65 4.04
N PRO A 41 16.68 3.38 3.87
CA PRO A 41 17.28 3.57 2.55
C PRO A 41 17.80 2.23 2.01
N PHE A 42 17.42 1.89 0.79
CA PHE A 42 17.83 0.69 0.09
C PHE A 42 17.92 1.00 -1.41
N ASP A 43 19.08 0.78 -2.04
CA ASP A 43 19.24 0.98 -3.50
C ASP A 43 18.77 2.37 -4.00
N GLY A 44 19.12 3.43 -3.27
CA GLY A 44 18.79 4.82 -3.61
C GLY A 44 17.32 5.21 -3.42
N ARG A 45 16.48 4.35 -2.82
CA ARG A 45 15.09 4.65 -2.47
C ARG A 45 14.79 4.28 -1.01
N ASP A 46 13.78 4.91 -0.43
CA ASP A 46 13.26 4.47 0.88
C ASP A 46 12.29 3.29 0.68
N ILE A 47 12.48 2.23 1.45
CA ILE A 47 11.56 1.08 1.49
C ILE A 47 10.94 0.93 2.87
N ASN A 48 9.76 0.30 2.93
CA ASN A 48 9.12 0.00 4.20
C ASN A 48 9.70 -1.32 4.73
N ARG A 49 10.29 -1.27 5.92
CA ARG A 49 10.80 -2.44 6.63
C ARG A 49 9.98 -2.68 7.89
N VAL A 50 9.36 -3.85 7.96
CA VAL A 50 8.53 -4.24 9.10
C VAL A 50 9.19 -5.39 9.84
N LYS A 51 9.40 -5.20 11.14
CA LYS A 51 9.88 -6.22 12.06
C LYS A 51 8.69 -6.92 12.70
N TYR A 52 8.62 -8.23 12.57
CA TYR A 52 7.54 -9.04 13.14
C TYR A 52 8.07 -10.30 13.81
N MET A 53 7.28 -10.84 14.73
CA MET A 53 7.49 -12.14 15.34
C MET A 53 6.58 -13.15 14.64
N ASP A 54 7.16 -14.20 14.05
CA ASP A 54 6.40 -15.30 13.45
C ASP A 54 5.74 -16.18 14.52
N GLY A 55 4.80 -17.04 14.12
CA GLY A 55 4.12 -17.97 15.04
C GLY A 55 5.04 -19.02 15.69
N ARG A 56 6.34 -19.05 15.35
CA ARG A 56 7.36 -19.90 15.97
C ARG A 56 8.21 -19.12 16.98
N GLY A 57 7.85 -17.87 17.27
CA GLY A 57 8.58 -16.99 18.19
C GLY A 57 9.86 -16.38 17.62
N ARG A 58 10.07 -16.46 16.29
CA ARG A 58 11.27 -15.91 15.66
C ARG A 58 11.00 -14.53 15.10
N VAL A 59 11.93 -13.63 15.37
CA VAL A 59 11.91 -12.28 14.82
C VAL A 59 12.40 -12.32 13.38
N ARG A 60 11.59 -11.80 12.46
CA ARG A 60 11.90 -11.67 11.04
C ARG A 60 11.61 -10.25 10.56
N TYR A 61 12.23 -9.90 9.44
CA TYR A 61 12.00 -8.65 8.73
C TYR A 61 11.27 -8.93 7.43
N MET A 62 10.33 -8.07 7.07
CA MET A 62 9.72 -8.03 5.74
C MET A 62 10.02 -6.67 5.13
N ASP A 63 10.65 -6.72 3.96
CA ASP A 63 11.02 -5.56 3.17
C ASP A 63 9.97 -5.43 2.06
N ASP A 64 9.11 -4.42 2.15
CA ASP A 64 8.14 -4.09 1.12
C ASP A 64 8.73 -2.95 0.28
N PRO A 65 9.20 -3.22 -0.94
CA PRO A 65 9.62 -2.15 -1.83
C PRO A 65 8.38 -1.28 -2.04
N GLN A 66 8.45 -0.01 -1.63
CA GLN A 66 7.34 0.92 -1.81
C GLN A 66 6.87 0.77 -3.26
N PRO A 67 5.59 0.42 -3.52
CA PRO A 67 5.12 0.19 -4.87
C PRO A 67 5.33 1.49 -5.62
N GLY A 68 6.39 1.52 -6.43
CA GLY A 68 6.81 2.70 -7.16
C GLY A 68 5.77 2.95 -8.24
N ARG A 69 4.68 3.64 -7.87
CA ARG A 69 3.57 4.03 -8.74
C ARG A 69 3.28 3.00 -9.86
N ALA A 70 3.24 1.71 -9.53
CA ALA A 70 2.59 0.77 -10.41
C ALA A 70 1.12 1.18 -10.38
N ALA A 71 0.59 1.53 -11.56
CA ALA A 71 -0.73 2.09 -11.77
C ALA A 71 -1.77 1.51 -10.79
N PRO A 72 -2.71 2.33 -10.28
CA PRO A 72 -3.76 1.82 -9.41
C PRO A 72 -4.35 0.56 -10.06
N PRO A 73 -4.53 -0.55 -9.33
CA PRO A 73 -5.29 -1.66 -9.88
C PRO A 73 -6.59 -1.05 -10.36
N ARG A 74 -6.86 -1.12 -11.68
CA ARG A 74 -8.18 -0.76 -12.21
C ARG A 74 -9.15 -1.52 -11.33
N ALA A 75 -9.92 -0.80 -10.52
CA ALA A 75 -10.98 -1.39 -9.74
C ALA A 75 -11.81 -2.23 -10.71
N PRO A 76 -12.19 -3.48 -10.38
CA PRO A 76 -13.30 -4.08 -11.09
C PRO A 76 -14.46 -3.11 -10.90
N ARG A 77 -15.04 -2.62 -12.00
CA ARG A 77 -16.29 -1.87 -11.98
C ARG A 77 -17.38 -2.80 -11.44
N SER A 78 -17.47 -2.95 -10.13
CA SER A 78 -18.67 -3.44 -9.47
C SER A 78 -19.59 -2.24 -9.35
N GLY A 79 -20.49 -2.05 -10.30
CA GLY A 79 -21.37 -0.89 -10.28
C GLY A 79 -22.40 -0.73 -11.39
N GLU A 80 -22.72 -1.77 -12.17
CA GLU A 80 -23.86 -1.68 -13.10
C GLU A 80 -24.64 -3.00 -13.04
N PRO A 81 -25.85 -3.04 -12.46
CA PRO A 81 -26.80 -4.07 -12.88
C PRO A 81 -27.08 -3.82 -14.37
N PRO A 82 -27.14 -4.86 -15.23
CA PRO A 82 -27.61 -4.66 -16.59
C PRO A 82 -29.03 -4.09 -16.48
N GLU A 83 -29.21 -2.83 -16.88
CA GLU A 83 -30.54 -2.27 -17.05
C GLU A 83 -31.30 -3.21 -17.98
N PRO A 84 -32.51 -3.69 -17.61
CA PRO A 84 -33.32 -4.41 -18.56
C PRO A 84 -33.59 -3.47 -19.73
N PRO A 85 -33.47 -3.92 -21.00
CA PRO A 85 -33.80 -3.10 -22.13
C PRO A 85 -35.24 -2.63 -21.97
N ARG A 86 -35.39 -1.34 -21.69
CA ARG A 86 -36.65 -0.66 -21.94
C ARG A 86 -36.75 -0.50 -23.45
N ASP A 87 -37.99 -0.61 -23.90
CA ASP A 87 -38.47 -0.38 -25.26
C ASP A 87 -38.47 -1.61 -26.17
N ASP A 88 -39.58 -2.35 -26.14
CA ASP A 88 -40.43 -2.29 -27.33
C ASP A 88 -41.91 -2.43 -26.94
N HIS A 89 -42.70 -1.48 -27.45
CA HIS A 89 -44.11 -1.26 -27.17
C HIS A 89 -44.85 -1.39 -28.51
N PRO A 90 -45.50 -2.53 -28.79
CA PRO A 90 -46.59 -2.61 -29.75
C PRO A 90 -47.97 -2.57 -29.09
#